data_AF-A0A954QT13-F1
#
_entry.id   AF-A0A954QT13-F1
#
_cell.length_a   1.000
_cell.length_b   1.000
_cell.length_c   1.000
_cell.angle_alpha   90.00
_cell.angle_beta   90.00
_cell.angle_gamma   90.00
#
_symmetry.space_group_name_H-M   'P 1'
#
loop_
_entity.id
_entity.type
_entity.pdbx_description
1 polymer ?
#
loop_
_entity_poly.entity_id
_entity_poly.type
_entity_poly.pdbx_seq_one_letter_code
_entity_poly.pdbx_strand_id
1 'polypeptide(L)'
;MAEGGAQVALDSQTLTPGQLPDNVMVSRLDELASWCRKNSLWPMPFATACCGIELMATGASRHDLARFGAEVFRFSPRQCDLMIVAGRVVMKMLPVLQRIWSQMNEPKWCISMGACASTGGVFDTYCVVQGIDRFIPVDMYIPGCPPRPEQLIQGIIDLQDKIQREGTLLGEGFDDARRQQPERALVELPIIGQS
;
A
#
# COMPACT_ATOMS: atom_id res chain seq x y z
N MET A 1 58.29 -1.84 29.35
CA MET A 1 58.81 -2.69 28.27
C MET A 1 58.04 -4.00 28.35
N ALA A 2 57.08 -4.35 27.51
CA ALA A 2 56.60 -3.86 26.21
C ALA A 2 55.07 -4.08 26.19
N GLU A 3 54.25 -3.10 25.82
CA GLU A 3 53.71 -2.80 24.48
C GLU A 3 52.92 -3.94 23.81
N GLY A 4 51.67 -3.66 23.45
CA GLY A 4 50.85 -4.55 22.63
C GLY A 4 49.34 -4.29 22.73
N GLY A 5 48.90 -3.09 22.33
CA GLY A 5 47.49 -2.84 22.10
C GLY A 5 46.98 -3.65 20.89
N ALA A 6 45.82 -4.26 21.03
CA ALA A 6 45.05 -4.80 19.92
C ALA A 6 43.61 -4.32 20.07
N GLN A 7 43.21 -3.45 19.16
CA GLN A 7 41.91 -2.83 19.04
C GLN A 7 40.82 -3.90 18.97
N VAL A 8 39.82 -3.80 19.84
CA VAL A 8 38.56 -4.55 19.69
C VAL A 8 37.82 -3.92 18.52
N ALA A 9 37.88 -4.60 17.38
CA ALA A 9 37.19 -4.25 16.16
C ALA A 9 35.68 -4.15 16.43
N LEU A 10 35.12 -2.98 16.12
CA LEU A 10 33.68 -2.77 15.96
C LEU A 10 33.27 -3.50 14.68
N ASP A 11 33.02 -4.80 14.81
CA ASP A 11 32.52 -5.62 13.72
C ASP A 11 31.00 -5.43 13.66
N SER A 12 30.58 -4.55 12.74
CA SER A 12 29.19 -4.31 12.33
C SER A 12 28.62 -5.53 11.59
N GLN A 13 28.59 -6.68 12.26
CA GLN A 13 28.05 -7.93 11.75
C GLN A 13 26.51 -7.82 11.70
N THR A 14 26.01 -7.47 10.52
CA THR A 14 24.75 -7.95 9.91
C THR A 14 23.69 -8.46 10.89
N LEU A 15 22.91 -7.52 11.42
CA LEU A 15 21.70 -7.81 12.17
C LEU A 15 20.64 -8.36 11.19
N THR A 16 20.39 -9.67 11.25
CA THR A 16 19.20 -10.27 10.66
C THR A 16 18.00 -9.93 11.56
N PRO A 17 16.93 -9.30 11.04
CA PRO A 17 15.78 -8.90 11.84
C PRO A 17 14.94 -10.16 12.12
N GLY A 18 14.74 -10.49 13.40
CA GLY A 18 14.06 -11.71 13.81
C GLY A 18 14.38 -12.19 15.22
N GLN A 19 15.41 -11.61 15.87
CA GLN A 19 15.72 -11.89 17.27
C GLN A 19 16.21 -10.63 18.00
N LEU A 20 15.27 -9.76 18.40
CA LEU A 20 15.54 -8.80 19.48
C LEU A 20 14.60 -9.14 20.64
N PRO A 21 15.11 -9.24 21.88
CA PRO A 21 14.24 -9.30 23.06
C PRO A 21 13.47 -7.97 23.15
N ASP A 22 12.15 -8.05 23.10
CA ASP A 22 11.26 -6.89 23.20
C ASP A 22 11.51 -6.14 24.51
N ASN A 23 12.31 -5.10 24.45
CA ASN A 23 12.32 -4.09 25.49
C ASN A 23 10.92 -3.47 25.48
N VAL A 24 10.20 -3.50 26.61
CA VAL A 24 8.84 -2.93 26.76
C VAL A 24 8.74 -1.51 26.19
N MET A 25 9.85 -0.75 26.17
CA MET A 25 9.91 0.58 25.58
C MET A 25 9.80 0.58 24.04
N VAL A 26 10.38 -0.40 23.36
CA VAL A 26 10.34 -0.52 21.88
C VAL A 26 8.94 -0.93 21.42
N SER A 27 8.33 -1.90 22.10
CA SER A 27 6.96 -2.33 21.77
C SER A 27 5.93 -1.21 21.98
N ARG A 28 6.05 -0.42 23.05
CA ARG A 28 5.18 0.76 23.29
C ARG A 28 5.35 1.85 22.25
N LEU A 29 6.58 2.08 21.79
CA LEU A 29 6.84 3.05 20.72
C LEU A 29 6.24 2.57 19.40
N ASP A 30 6.31 1.27 19.13
CA ASP A 30 5.76 0.67 17.91
C ASP A 30 4.22 0.71 17.89
N GLU A 31 3.59 0.38 19.02
CA GLU A 31 2.15 0.52 19.23
C GLU A 31 1.70 1.97 18.95
N LEU A 32 2.44 2.96 19.48
CA LEU A 32 2.14 4.38 19.28
C LEU A 32 2.33 4.80 17.81
N ALA A 33 3.43 4.40 17.18
CA ALA A 33 3.70 4.74 15.78
C ALA A 33 2.67 4.13 14.83
N SER A 34 2.24 2.90 15.10
CA SER A 34 1.19 2.20 14.33
C SER A 34 -0.18 2.84 14.57
N TRP A 35 -0.46 3.28 15.80
CA TRP A 35 -1.67 4.05 16.12
C TRP A 35 -1.71 5.42 15.42
N CYS A 36 -0.57 6.12 15.32
CA CYS A 36 -0.51 7.38 14.57
C CYS A 36 -0.81 7.17 13.08
N ARG A 37 -0.24 6.11 12.47
CA ARG A 37 -0.42 5.82 11.04
C ARG A 37 -1.82 5.37 10.69
N LYS A 38 -2.43 4.47 11.48
CA LYS A 38 -3.81 4.01 11.18
C LYS A 38 -4.83 5.17 11.19
N ASN A 39 -4.63 6.17 12.07
CA ASN A 39 -5.54 7.30 12.21
C ASN A 39 -5.24 8.45 11.22
N SER A 40 -4.17 8.37 10.44
CA SER A 40 -3.73 9.44 9.53
C SER A 40 -3.45 8.92 8.13
N LEU A 41 -4.37 8.10 7.59
CA LEU A 41 -4.26 7.60 6.22
C LEU A 41 -4.67 8.69 5.21
N TRP A 42 -3.80 9.01 4.26
CA TRP A 42 -4.05 9.98 3.21
C TRP A 42 -4.25 9.26 1.87
N PRO A 43 -5.51 9.00 1.47
CA PRO A 43 -5.80 8.25 0.28
C PRO A 43 -5.48 9.04 -1.01
N MET A 44 -4.79 8.37 -1.93
CA MET A 44 -4.66 8.72 -3.33
C MET A 44 -5.71 7.96 -4.14
N PRO A 45 -6.77 8.63 -4.62
CA PRO A 45 -7.81 7.98 -5.40
C PRO A 45 -7.33 7.77 -6.84
N PHE A 46 -7.14 6.51 -7.25
CA PHE A 46 -6.91 6.15 -8.64
C PHE A 46 -8.23 5.73 -9.29
N ALA A 47 -9.08 6.71 -9.55
CA ALA A 47 -10.41 6.53 -10.12
C ALA A 47 -10.38 6.46 -11.64
N THR A 48 -10.66 5.29 -12.21
CA THR A 48 -10.62 5.06 -13.67
C THR A 48 -11.97 4.72 -14.29
N ALA A 49 -12.96 4.32 -13.49
CA ALA A 49 -14.26 3.87 -13.96
C ALA A 49 -15.37 4.08 -12.92
N CYS A 50 -16.44 3.28 -12.98
CA CYS A 50 -17.63 3.40 -12.13
C CYS A 50 -17.35 3.32 -10.62
N CYS A 51 -16.35 2.54 -10.18
CA CYS A 51 -15.96 2.48 -8.76
C CYS A 51 -15.44 3.83 -8.23
N GLY A 52 -14.95 4.70 -9.12
CA GLY A 52 -14.51 6.06 -8.75
C GLY A 52 -15.66 6.96 -8.28
N ILE A 53 -16.86 6.81 -8.85
CA ILE A 53 -18.04 7.58 -8.43
C ILE A 53 -18.48 7.12 -7.04
N GLU A 54 -18.41 5.81 -6.79
CA GLU A 54 -18.75 5.24 -5.49
C GLU A 54 -17.74 5.64 -4.41
N LEU A 55 -16.46 5.74 -4.77
CA LEU A 55 -15.42 6.33 -3.92
C LEU A 55 -15.73 7.81 -3.61
N MET A 56 -16.15 8.61 -4.59
CA MET A 56 -16.58 9.99 -4.36
C MET A 56 -17.81 10.09 -3.46
N ALA A 57 -18.76 9.14 -3.58
CA ALA A 57 -19.92 9.06 -2.70
C ALA A 57 -19.54 8.72 -1.24
N THR A 58 -18.40 8.07 -1.04
CA THR A 58 -17.80 7.77 0.27
C THR A 58 -17.01 8.96 0.85
N GLY A 59 -16.76 9.99 0.04
CA GLY A 59 -16.26 11.29 0.52
C GLY A 59 -17.36 12.32 0.73
N ALA A 60 -18.63 11.97 0.51
CA ALA A 60 -19.76 12.88 0.62
C ALA A 60 -20.39 12.85 2.02
N SER A 61 -21.31 13.76 2.29
CA SER A 61 -21.93 13.91 3.62
C SER A 61 -22.69 12.68 4.14
N ARG A 62 -23.17 11.81 3.25
CA ARG A 62 -23.97 10.63 3.63
C ARG A 62 -23.11 9.49 4.16
N HIS A 63 -22.01 9.23 3.49
CA HIS A 63 -21.03 8.22 3.87
C HIS A 63 -19.71 8.96 3.99
N ASP A 64 -19.35 9.28 5.22
CA ASP A 64 -18.26 10.21 5.50
C ASP A 64 -17.01 9.45 5.94
N LEU A 65 -16.05 9.35 5.02
CA LEU A 65 -14.75 8.75 5.28
C LEU A 65 -13.87 9.60 6.22
N ALA A 66 -14.19 10.89 6.40
CA ALA A 66 -13.41 11.78 7.24
C ALA A 66 -13.32 11.32 8.69
N ARG A 67 -14.37 10.63 9.17
CA ARG A 67 -14.44 10.05 10.51
C ARG A 67 -13.29 9.11 10.85
N PHE A 68 -12.71 8.45 9.86
CA PHE A 68 -11.66 7.46 10.05
C PHE A 68 -10.26 8.02 9.75
N GLY A 69 -10.12 9.33 9.58
CA GLY A 69 -8.84 9.98 9.31
C GLY A 69 -8.43 9.98 7.83
N ALA A 70 -9.27 9.43 6.94
CA ALA A 70 -9.08 9.39 5.49
C ALA A 70 -9.90 10.46 4.73
N GLU A 71 -10.05 11.64 5.34
CA GLU A 71 -10.76 12.80 4.75
C GLU A 71 -10.02 13.37 3.54
N VAL A 72 -8.70 13.48 3.67
CA VAL A 72 -7.91 14.33 2.78
C VAL A 72 -7.44 13.53 1.58
N PHE A 73 -8.26 13.54 0.53
CA PHE A 73 -7.84 13.04 -0.77
C PHE A 73 -6.74 13.93 -1.34
N ARG A 74 -5.50 13.42 -1.33
CA ARG A 74 -4.34 14.11 -1.89
C ARG A 74 -4.12 13.59 -3.31
N PHE A 75 -4.11 14.51 -4.27
CA PHE A 75 -3.86 14.18 -5.68
C PHE A 75 -2.37 14.22 -6.07
N SER A 76 -1.49 14.23 -5.07
CA SER A 76 -0.03 14.21 -5.25
C SER A 76 0.54 12.95 -4.62
N PRO A 77 1.19 12.05 -5.40
CA PRO A 77 1.65 10.75 -4.90
C PRO A 77 2.67 10.88 -3.75
N ARG A 78 3.48 11.94 -3.73
CA ARG A 78 4.49 12.16 -2.69
C ARG A 78 3.90 12.50 -1.31
N GLN A 79 2.64 12.89 -1.27
CA GLN A 79 1.94 13.23 -0.03
C GLN A 79 1.07 12.08 0.46
N CYS A 80 0.87 11.02 -0.33
CA CYS A 80 -0.07 9.95 0.01
C CYS A 80 0.68 8.72 0.51
N ASP A 81 0.05 7.98 1.41
CA ASP A 81 0.50 6.69 1.93
C ASP A 81 -0.44 5.55 1.51
N LEU A 82 -1.70 5.84 1.17
CA LEU A 82 -2.68 4.84 0.74
C LEU A 82 -3.06 5.05 -0.72
N MET A 83 -2.90 4.05 -1.58
CA MET A 83 -3.42 4.07 -2.96
C MET A 83 -4.71 3.26 -3.05
N ILE A 84 -5.79 3.87 -3.55
CA ILE A 84 -7.07 3.17 -3.79
C ILE A 84 -7.28 3.03 -5.30
N VAL A 85 -7.20 1.81 -5.81
CA VAL A 85 -7.47 1.53 -7.23
C VAL A 85 -8.96 1.30 -7.42
N ALA A 86 -9.65 2.36 -7.80
CA ALA A 86 -11.10 2.40 -7.92
C ALA A 86 -11.55 2.20 -9.38
N GLY A 87 -11.54 0.93 -9.81
CA GLY A 87 -12.12 0.50 -11.07
C GLY A 87 -11.16 -0.26 -11.98
N ARG A 88 -11.58 -0.46 -13.24
CA ARG A 88 -10.78 -1.21 -14.23
C ARG A 88 -9.52 -0.45 -14.62
N VAL A 89 -8.38 -1.15 -14.71
CA VAL A 89 -7.13 -0.58 -15.22
C VAL A 89 -6.92 -1.07 -16.65
N VAL A 90 -6.89 -0.14 -17.60
CA VAL A 90 -6.59 -0.48 -19.00
C VAL A 90 -5.09 -0.65 -19.19
N MET A 91 -4.68 -1.49 -20.14
CA MET A 91 -3.26 -1.75 -20.44
C MET A 91 -2.44 -0.47 -20.67
N LYS A 92 -3.05 0.54 -21.32
CA LYS A 92 -2.41 1.85 -21.55
C LYS A 92 -2.16 2.64 -20.25
N MET A 93 -3.02 2.47 -19.25
CA MET A 93 -2.96 3.21 -17.99
C MET A 93 -2.04 2.54 -16.96
N LEU A 94 -1.78 1.24 -17.12
CA LEU A 94 -0.90 0.46 -16.27
C LEU A 94 0.50 1.10 -16.01
N PRO A 95 1.25 1.59 -17.03
CA PRO A 95 2.54 2.24 -16.76
C PRO A 95 2.42 3.53 -15.95
N VAL A 96 1.31 4.27 -16.07
CA VAL A 96 1.06 5.48 -15.28
C VAL A 96 0.84 5.11 -13.82
N LEU A 97 0.06 4.06 -13.58
CA LEU A 97 -0.21 3.54 -12.25
C LEU A 97 1.07 3.05 -11.56
N GLN A 98 1.93 2.31 -12.26
CA GLN A 98 3.24 1.88 -11.73
C GLN A 98 4.14 3.07 -11.36
N ARG A 99 4.14 4.13 -12.19
CA ARG A 99 4.91 5.34 -11.92
C ARG A 99 4.38 6.12 -10.72
N ILE A 100 3.07 6.15 -10.53
CA ILE A 100 2.45 6.76 -9.34
C ILE A 100 2.89 6.01 -8.09
N TRP A 101 2.80 4.68 -8.12
CA TRP A 101 3.19 3.83 -7.00
C TRP A 101 4.68 3.93 -6.67
N SER A 102 5.56 4.04 -7.67
CA SER A 102 7.00 4.19 -7.44
C SER A 102 7.39 5.56 -6.89
N GLN A 103 6.56 6.59 -7.11
CA GLN A 103 6.78 7.94 -6.59
C GLN A 103 6.21 8.18 -5.19
N MET A 104 5.40 7.24 -4.68
CA MET A 104 4.90 7.28 -3.31
C MET A 104 6.00 6.90 -2.31
N ASN A 105 5.97 7.55 -1.16
CA ASN A 105 6.92 7.33 -0.08
C ASN A 105 6.64 5.98 0.60
N GLU A 106 7.68 5.33 1.11
CA GLU A 106 7.55 4.17 2.00
C GLU A 106 7.30 4.69 3.42
N PRO A 107 6.32 4.22 4.22
CA PRO A 107 5.40 3.09 4.05
C PRO A 107 4.16 3.39 3.19
N LYS A 108 3.76 2.44 2.36
CA LYS A 108 2.55 2.57 1.53
C LYS A 108 1.68 1.33 1.47
N TRP A 109 0.38 1.55 1.27
CA TRP A 109 -0.63 0.49 1.16
C TRP A 109 -1.45 0.62 -0.11
N CYS A 110 -1.92 -0.51 -0.63
CA CYS A 110 -2.76 -0.57 -1.82
C CYS A 110 -4.08 -1.29 -1.56
N ILE A 111 -5.21 -0.61 -1.83
CA ILE A 111 -6.53 -1.22 -1.83
C ILE A 111 -6.99 -1.43 -3.27
N SER A 112 -7.36 -2.67 -3.60
CA SER A 112 -8.03 -3.02 -4.86
C SER A 112 -9.54 -2.91 -4.68
N MET A 113 -10.15 -1.87 -5.25
CA MET A 113 -11.58 -1.59 -5.12
C MET A 113 -12.34 -2.07 -6.36
N GLY A 114 -13.21 -3.05 -6.13
CA GLY A 114 -14.13 -3.60 -7.12
C GLY A 114 -13.54 -4.76 -7.93
N ALA A 115 -14.44 -5.59 -8.48
CA ALA A 115 -14.10 -6.81 -9.19
C ALA A 115 -13.14 -6.57 -10.38
N CYS A 116 -13.27 -5.42 -11.04
CA CYS A 116 -12.42 -5.06 -12.16
C CYS A 116 -10.95 -4.85 -11.77
N ALA A 117 -10.68 -4.25 -10.62
CA ALA A 117 -9.31 -4.06 -10.14
C ALA A 117 -8.72 -5.37 -9.60
N SER A 118 -9.54 -6.20 -8.96
CA SER A 118 -9.10 -7.43 -8.31
C SER A 118 -8.80 -8.55 -9.30
N THR A 119 -9.70 -8.81 -10.27
CA THR A 119 -9.56 -9.96 -11.19
C THR A 119 -9.78 -9.61 -12.66
N GLY A 120 -10.08 -8.34 -13.00
CA GLY A 120 -10.60 -7.94 -14.32
C GLY A 120 -12.13 -7.93 -14.39
N GLY A 121 -12.79 -8.61 -13.44
CA GLY A 121 -14.25 -8.57 -13.26
C GLY A 121 -14.99 -9.12 -14.46
N VAL A 122 -15.97 -8.36 -14.96
CA VAL A 122 -16.75 -8.72 -16.17
C VAL A 122 -15.96 -8.53 -17.47
N PHE A 123 -14.79 -7.87 -17.42
CA PHE A 123 -14.00 -7.53 -18.59
C PHE A 123 -12.81 -8.49 -18.74
N ASP A 124 -13.07 -9.71 -19.18
CA ASP A 124 -12.01 -10.60 -19.66
C ASP A 124 -11.70 -10.26 -21.12
N THR A 125 -10.91 -9.21 -21.33
CA THR A 125 -10.61 -8.67 -22.66
C THR A 125 -9.17 -8.15 -22.69
N TYR A 126 -8.56 -8.14 -23.88
CA TYR A 126 -7.17 -7.73 -24.10
C TYR A 126 -6.82 -6.32 -23.59
N CYS A 127 -7.81 -5.43 -23.49
CA CYS A 127 -7.60 -4.03 -23.14
C CYS A 127 -7.54 -3.79 -21.62
N VAL A 128 -7.99 -4.73 -20.80
CA VAL A 128 -8.07 -4.61 -19.33
C VAL A 128 -7.09 -5.56 -18.67
N VAL A 129 -6.44 -5.09 -17.62
CA VAL A 129 -5.55 -5.89 -16.78
C VAL A 129 -6.37 -6.87 -15.94
N GLN A 130 -6.05 -8.16 -16.06
CA GLN A 130 -6.69 -9.24 -15.31
C GLN A 130 -6.13 -9.36 -13.88
N GLY A 131 -6.40 -8.33 -13.07
CA GLY A 131 -5.94 -8.20 -11.69
C GLY A 131 -4.68 -7.35 -11.54
N ILE A 132 -4.77 -6.33 -10.68
CA ILE A 132 -3.69 -5.39 -10.39
C ILE A 132 -2.52 -5.99 -9.61
N ASP A 133 -2.78 -7.05 -8.85
CA ASP A 133 -1.82 -7.77 -8.00
C ASP A 133 -0.58 -8.27 -8.75
N ARG A 134 -0.73 -8.49 -10.07
CA ARG A 134 0.38 -8.89 -10.94
C ARG A 134 1.46 -7.81 -11.07
N PHE A 135 1.12 -6.55 -10.79
CA PHE A 135 1.99 -5.40 -11.05
C PHE A 135 2.32 -4.58 -9.81
N ILE A 136 1.40 -4.52 -8.85
CA ILE A 136 1.54 -3.75 -7.60
C ILE A 136 1.02 -4.63 -6.48
N PRO A 137 1.75 -4.74 -5.34
CA PRO A 137 1.28 -5.54 -4.22
C PRO A 137 -0.02 -4.95 -3.67
N VAL A 138 -1.06 -5.77 -3.57
CA VAL A 138 -2.35 -5.39 -2.99
C VAL A 138 -2.43 -5.84 -1.54
N ASP A 139 -2.81 -4.93 -0.65
CA ASP A 139 -2.98 -5.21 0.78
C ASP A 139 -4.35 -5.75 1.13
N MET A 140 -5.38 -5.19 0.49
CA MET A 140 -6.78 -5.47 0.77
C MET A 140 -7.60 -5.45 -0.52
N TYR A 141 -8.52 -6.41 -0.63
CA TYR A 141 -9.45 -6.54 -1.76
C TYR A 141 -10.86 -6.24 -1.30
N ILE A 142 -11.55 -5.36 -2.02
CA ILE A 142 -12.94 -5.00 -1.74
C ILE A 142 -13.81 -5.47 -2.91
N PRO A 143 -14.56 -6.58 -2.76
CA PRO A 143 -15.40 -7.11 -3.83
C PRO A 143 -16.61 -6.21 -4.08
N GLY A 144 -16.98 -6.03 -5.34
CA GLY A 144 -18.18 -5.29 -5.75
C GLY A 144 -18.10 -4.75 -7.19
N CYS A 145 -19.22 -4.30 -7.75
CA CYS A 145 -19.27 -3.75 -9.12
C CYS A 145 -20.41 -2.72 -9.31
N PRO A 146 -20.33 -1.51 -8.73
CA PRO A 146 -19.32 -1.05 -7.76
C PRO A 146 -19.63 -1.53 -6.33
N PRO A 147 -18.62 -1.64 -5.43
CA PRO A 147 -18.84 -1.97 -4.02
C PRO A 147 -19.55 -0.82 -3.31
N ARG A 148 -20.53 -1.08 -2.44
CA ARG A 148 -21.27 0.00 -1.76
C ARG A 148 -20.34 0.86 -0.90
N PRO A 149 -20.67 2.14 -0.61
CA PRO A 149 -19.80 3.04 0.12
C PRO A 149 -19.48 2.52 1.53
N GLU A 150 -20.43 1.83 2.16
CA GLU A 150 -20.24 1.24 3.49
C GLU A 150 -19.24 0.06 3.46
N GLN A 151 -19.20 -0.70 2.35
CA GLN A 151 -18.21 -1.77 2.19
C GLN A 151 -16.81 -1.20 2.01
N LEU A 152 -16.69 -0.05 1.33
CA LEU A 152 -15.41 0.63 1.21
C LEU A 152 -14.92 1.15 2.57
N ILE A 153 -15.82 1.74 3.38
CA ILE A 153 -15.50 2.18 4.74
C ILE A 153 -15.03 0.98 5.59
N GLN A 154 -15.74 -0.16 5.52
CA GLN A 154 -15.33 -1.35 6.24
C GLN A 154 -13.94 -1.84 5.81
N GLY A 155 -13.65 -1.85 4.50
CA GLY A 155 -12.33 -2.24 4.00
C GLY A 155 -11.19 -1.33 4.48
N ILE A 156 -11.49 -0.05 4.74
CA ILE A 156 -10.51 0.89 5.31
C ILE A 156 -10.32 0.63 6.80
N ILE A 157 -11.38 0.34 7.56
CA ILE A 157 -11.28 -0.05 8.98
C ILE A 157 -10.46 -1.35 9.11
N ASP A 158 -10.73 -2.33 8.26
CA ASP A 158 -9.99 -3.60 8.25
C ASP A 158 -8.50 -3.37 7.92
N LEU A 159 -8.19 -2.41 7.04
CA LEU A 159 -6.82 -1.98 6.76
C LEU A 159 -6.17 -1.31 7.98
N GLN A 160 -6.90 -0.45 8.70
CA GLN A 160 -6.41 0.16 9.94
C GLN A 160 -6.06 -0.89 11.00
N ASP A 161 -6.88 -1.93 11.12
CA ASP A 161 -6.63 -3.05 12.01
C ASP A 161 -5.45 -3.91 11.56
N LYS A 162 -5.21 -4.01 10.25
CA LYS A 162 -4.01 -4.65 9.69
C LYS A 162 -2.75 -3.85 10.05
N ILE A 163 -2.77 -2.52 9.85
CA ILE A 163 -1.65 -1.62 10.19
C ILE A 163 -1.32 -1.68 11.69
N GLN A 164 -2.34 -1.74 12.55
CA GLN A 164 -2.13 -1.86 13.99
C GLN A 164 -1.44 -3.16 14.40
N ARG A 165 -1.66 -4.25 13.65
CA ARG A 165 -1.10 -5.58 13.92
C ARG A 165 0.32 -5.75 13.36
N GLU A 166 0.60 -5.16 12.20
CA GLU A 166 1.86 -5.40 11.48
C GLU A 166 3.08 -4.71 12.11
N GLY A 167 2.90 -3.71 12.98
CA GLY A 167 4.00 -3.06 13.70
C GLY A 167 4.93 -2.29 12.76
N THR A 168 4.79 -0.96 12.76
CA THR A 168 5.32 -0.16 11.65
C THR A 168 6.72 0.44 11.91
N LEU A 169 7.32 0.27 13.09
CA LEU A 169 8.67 0.81 13.39
C LEU A 169 9.81 -0.02 12.81
N LEU A 170 9.70 -1.34 12.83
CA LEU A 170 10.77 -2.22 12.35
C LEU A 170 10.70 -2.46 10.84
N GLY A 171 9.62 -2.05 10.17
CA GLY A 171 9.46 -2.23 8.73
C GLY A 171 9.32 -3.69 8.30
N GLU A 172 9.28 -4.65 9.22
CA GLU A 172 9.22 -6.09 8.93
C GLU A 172 7.97 -6.46 8.11
N GLY A 173 6.83 -5.76 8.32
CA GLY A 173 5.63 -5.93 7.48
C GLY A 173 5.79 -5.42 6.03
N PHE A 174 6.79 -4.60 5.74
CA PHE A 174 7.10 -4.09 4.40
C PHE A 174 8.24 -4.85 3.71
N ASP A 175 9.10 -5.51 4.49
CA ASP A 175 10.14 -6.42 4.01
C ASP A 175 9.62 -7.82 3.65
N ASP A 176 8.32 -8.07 3.81
CA ASP A 176 7.69 -9.34 3.46
C ASP A 176 7.98 -9.69 1.98
N ALA A 177 8.60 -10.84 1.74
CA ALA A 177 9.05 -11.28 0.41
C ALA A 177 7.92 -11.30 -0.64
N ARG A 178 6.66 -11.36 -0.17
CA ARG A 178 5.43 -11.26 -0.98
C ARG A 178 5.21 -9.87 -1.60
N ARG A 179 5.60 -8.77 -0.93
CA ARG A 179 5.59 -7.42 -1.53
C ARG A 179 6.74 -7.22 -2.53
N GLN A 180 7.86 -7.89 -2.28
CA GLN A 180 9.06 -7.82 -3.14
C GLN A 180 8.98 -8.73 -4.38
N GLN A 181 8.11 -9.75 -4.38
CA GLN A 181 7.84 -10.62 -5.53
C GLN A 181 6.47 -10.34 -6.15
N PRO A 182 6.33 -9.32 -7.01
CA PRO A 182 5.35 -9.41 -8.07
C PRO A 182 5.85 -10.52 -9.00
N GLU A 183 5.42 -11.76 -8.78
CA GLU A 183 5.84 -12.97 -9.53
C GLU A 183 5.47 -12.92 -11.03
N ARG A 184 5.00 -11.76 -11.53
CA ARG A 184 4.84 -11.41 -12.95
C ARG A 184 5.15 -9.94 -13.23
N ALA A 185 6.23 -9.41 -12.68
CA ALA A 185 6.80 -8.16 -13.18
C ALA A 185 7.34 -8.39 -14.59
N LEU A 186 6.46 -8.29 -15.59
CA LEU A 186 6.81 -7.73 -16.89
C LEU A 186 7.27 -6.29 -16.64
N VAL A 187 8.50 -6.13 -16.14
CA VAL A 187 9.21 -4.86 -15.98
C VAL A 187 9.42 -4.16 -17.34
N GLU A 188 9.09 -4.82 -18.45
CA GLU A 188 9.19 -4.25 -19.78
C GLU A 188 7.87 -4.34 -20.53
N LEU A 189 7.01 -3.35 -20.35
CA LEU A 189 6.34 -2.83 -21.54
C LEU A 189 7.41 -1.95 -22.25
N PRO A 190 7.87 -2.29 -23.47
CA PRO A 190 9.00 -1.65 -24.16
C PRO A 190 8.79 -0.16 -24.52
N ILE A 191 7.79 0.51 -23.94
CA ILE A 191 7.52 1.93 -24.16
C ILE A 191 8.41 2.81 -23.27
N ILE A 192 8.96 2.29 -22.16
CA ILE A 192 9.70 3.10 -21.16
C ILE A 192 11.23 2.92 -21.26
N GLY A 193 11.74 2.19 -22.25
CA GLY A 193 13.18 1.98 -22.48
C GLY A 193 13.85 2.93 -23.49
N GLN A 194 13.14 3.94 -24.04
CA GLN A 194 13.71 4.86 -25.02
C GLN A 194 13.47 6.33 -24.66
N SER A 195 14.15 6.78 -23.59
CA SER A 195 14.58 8.18 -23.43
C SER A 195 15.60 8.26 -22.30
#